data_AF-A0A9J6D0U8-F1
#
_entry.id   AF-A0A9J6D0U8-F1
#
_cell.length_a   1.000
_cell.length_b   1.000
_cell.length_c   1.000
_cell.angle_alpha   90.00
_cell.angle_beta   90.00
_cell.angle_gamma   90.00
#
_symmetry.space_group_name_H-M   'P 1'
#
loop_
_entity.id
_entity.type
_entity.pdbx_description
1 polymer ?
#
loop_
_entity_poly.entity_id
_entity_poly.type
_entity_poly.pdbx_seq_one_letter_code
_entity_poly.pdbx_strand_id
1 'polypeptide(L)'
;MQPNRLSISTELPKAKNLTHLWLFLRQPGPNQMRSRPVEAANVALAAEIFPAVETLKAPLASVEALAKISDFHNLRSLNAFWPEGDREDISLVLKNVLEKFPDLEELGLARCDGVVLSTIEKLCPKIKVIQLEDCAVSAGDLKLNVRPFPHLRCLEISGKMSVKTLRLFLTLTRETLRVARFNSFSMCFEFLHYCVQYGAVLPFSRLEHLTLYTSQTLHELQLQHGKLHSVLKALPVLRHLECDSYDLRVFFENYCVPRGRLCLSWTGCVVCEVRNPKLASILKP
;
A
#
# COMPACT_ATOMS: atom_id res chain seq x y z
N MET A 1 5.51 -22.33 5.95
CA MET A 1 6.09 -22.59 4.62
C MET A 1 6.71 -21.30 4.12
N GLN A 2 8.03 -21.25 3.90
CA GLN A 2 8.65 -20.09 3.25
C GLN A 2 8.27 -20.12 1.76
N PRO A 3 7.84 -19.00 1.16
CA PRO A 3 7.59 -18.97 -0.28
C PRO A 3 8.90 -19.28 -1.02
N ASN A 4 8.85 -20.21 -1.97
CA ASN A 4 9.99 -20.53 -2.83
C ASN A 4 10.42 -19.24 -3.57
N ARG A 5 11.48 -18.60 -3.07
CA ARG A 5 12.08 -17.41 -3.71
C ARG A 5 12.98 -17.89 -4.84
N LEU A 6 12.42 -17.93 -6.05
CA LEU A 6 13.20 -18.21 -7.26
C LEU A 6 13.64 -16.90 -7.89
N SER A 7 14.93 -16.61 -7.79
CA SER A 7 15.59 -15.70 -8.72
C SER A 7 15.79 -16.44 -10.04
N ILE A 8 15.26 -15.93 -11.14
CA ILE A 8 15.54 -16.49 -12.48
C ILE A 8 17.02 -16.22 -12.80
N SER A 9 17.88 -17.22 -12.56
CA SER A 9 19.12 -17.38 -13.31
C SER A 9 18.79 -18.11 -14.62
N THR A 10 19.65 -18.00 -15.62
CA THR A 10 19.52 -18.61 -16.97
C THR A 10 19.30 -20.13 -16.98
N GLU A 11 19.34 -20.79 -15.82
CA GLU A 11 18.98 -22.19 -15.62
C GLU A 11 17.69 -22.26 -14.80
N LEU A 12 16.54 -22.31 -15.48
CA LEU A 12 15.23 -22.38 -14.84
C LEU A 12 14.92 -23.81 -14.38
N PRO A 13 14.69 -24.06 -13.08
CA PRO A 13 14.23 -25.36 -12.62
C PRO A 13 12.84 -25.67 -13.19
N LYS A 14 12.64 -26.91 -13.63
CA LYS A 14 11.38 -27.44 -14.23
C LYS A 14 10.22 -27.56 -13.22
N ALA A 15 10.06 -26.63 -12.30
CA ALA A 15 9.03 -26.64 -11.28
C ALA A 15 7.72 -26.05 -11.84
N LYS A 16 6.89 -26.91 -12.45
CA LYS A 16 5.60 -26.51 -13.06
C LYS A 16 4.51 -26.08 -12.05
N ASN A 17 4.70 -26.36 -10.76
CA ASN A 17 3.69 -26.15 -9.71
C ASN A 17 3.99 -24.94 -8.81
N LEU A 18 4.71 -23.94 -9.32
CA LEU A 18 5.00 -22.73 -8.57
C LEU A 18 3.80 -21.79 -8.56
N THR A 19 3.25 -21.54 -7.38
CA THR A 19 2.12 -20.63 -7.18
C THR A 19 2.55 -19.21 -6.80
N HIS A 20 3.79 -19.02 -6.36
CA HIS A 20 4.34 -17.73 -5.96
C HIS A 20 5.60 -17.46 -6.77
N LEU A 21 5.60 -16.36 -7.52
CA LEU A 21 6.71 -15.96 -8.37
C LEU A 21 7.15 -14.54 -8.05
N TRP A 22 8.43 -14.38 -7.74
CA TRP A 22 9.09 -13.09 -7.62
C TRP A 22 10.03 -12.95 -8.80
N LEU A 23 9.61 -12.17 -9.78
CA LEU A 23 10.32 -12.02 -11.04
C LEU A 23 11.27 -10.83 -10.91
N PHE A 24 12.58 -11.05 -10.96
CA PHE A 24 13.57 -9.98 -10.97
C PHE A 24 14.82 -10.45 -11.72
N LEU A 25 15.44 -9.54 -12.45
CA LEU A 25 16.68 -9.81 -13.16
C LEU A 25 17.87 -9.43 -12.27
N ARG A 26 18.82 -10.35 -12.11
CA ARG A 26 20.08 -10.07 -11.41
C ARG A 26 21.11 -9.53 -12.39
N GLN A 27 21.72 -8.39 -12.07
CA GLN A 27 22.96 -7.97 -12.71
C GLN A 27 24.16 -8.55 -11.97
N PRO A 28 25.11 -9.22 -12.66
CA PRO A 28 26.40 -9.54 -12.09
C PRO A 28 27.19 -8.23 -11.91
N GLY A 29 27.51 -7.88 -10.66
CA GLY A 29 28.30 -6.70 -10.31
C GLY A 29 28.98 -6.89 -8.95
N PRO A 30 30.24 -6.41 -8.78
CA PRO A 30 31.10 -6.84 -7.68
C PRO A 30 30.68 -6.36 -6.28
N ASN A 31 29.79 -5.36 -6.12
CA ASN A 31 29.50 -4.80 -4.79
C ASN A 31 28.06 -4.32 -4.49
N GLN A 32 27.07 -4.49 -5.37
CA GLN A 32 25.65 -4.24 -5.04
C GLN A 32 24.72 -5.14 -5.84
N MET A 33 23.84 -5.91 -5.17
CA MET A 33 22.69 -6.54 -5.82
C MET A 33 21.70 -5.46 -6.22
N ARG A 34 21.84 -4.93 -7.44
CA ARG A 34 20.78 -4.13 -8.07
C ARG A 34 19.86 -5.07 -8.84
N SER A 35 18.58 -5.07 -8.50
CA SER A 35 17.56 -5.73 -9.31
C SER A 35 17.32 -4.89 -10.56
N ARG A 36 17.52 -5.47 -11.74
CA ARG A 36 17.06 -4.85 -12.99
C ARG A 36 15.54 -5.02 -13.10
N PRO A 37 14.83 -4.01 -13.62
CA PRO A 37 13.44 -4.16 -13.97
C PRO A 37 13.28 -5.21 -15.07
N VAL A 38 12.11 -5.81 -15.11
CA VAL A 38 11.79 -6.94 -15.97
C VAL A 38 11.12 -6.45 -17.25
N GLU A 39 11.61 -6.88 -18.40
CA GLU A 39 11.06 -6.53 -19.70
C GLU A 39 9.88 -7.43 -20.08
N ALA A 40 9.08 -6.98 -21.05
CA ALA A 40 7.90 -7.69 -21.52
C ALA A 40 8.17 -9.14 -21.95
N ALA A 41 9.30 -9.39 -22.64
CA ALA A 41 9.68 -10.73 -23.06
C ALA A 41 9.93 -11.68 -21.87
N ASN A 42 10.48 -11.17 -20.76
CA ASN A 42 10.72 -11.98 -19.57
C ASN A 42 9.41 -12.31 -18.84
N VAL A 43 8.46 -11.38 -18.79
CA VAL A 43 7.13 -11.60 -18.21
C VAL A 43 6.37 -12.67 -19.00
N ALA A 44 6.37 -12.57 -20.33
CA ALA A 44 5.73 -13.54 -21.21
C ALA A 44 6.34 -14.95 -21.06
N LEU A 45 7.68 -15.05 -21.07
CA LEU A 45 8.38 -16.31 -20.86
C LEU A 45 8.06 -16.92 -19.48
N ALA A 46 7.97 -16.09 -18.44
CA ALA A 46 7.60 -16.55 -17.11
C ALA A 46 6.16 -17.10 -17.06
N ALA A 47 5.22 -16.48 -17.75
CA ALA A 47 3.85 -16.96 -17.85
C ALA A 47 3.76 -18.34 -18.53
N GLU A 48 4.53 -18.55 -19.61
CA GLU A 48 4.61 -19.84 -20.32
C GLU A 48 5.19 -20.95 -19.43
N ILE A 49 6.28 -20.65 -18.71
CA ILE A 49 7.00 -21.65 -17.90
C ILE A 49 6.24 -21.95 -16.60
N PHE A 50 5.55 -20.96 -16.03
CA PHE A 50 4.89 -21.04 -14.73
C PHE A 50 3.38 -20.73 -14.82
N PRO A 51 2.57 -21.59 -15.48
CA PRO A 51 1.15 -21.33 -15.69
C PRO A 51 0.31 -21.37 -14.41
N ALA A 52 0.83 -21.98 -13.34
CA ALA A 52 0.16 -22.13 -12.04
C ALA A 52 0.37 -20.96 -11.08
N VAL A 53 1.01 -19.86 -11.51
CA VAL A 53 1.29 -18.71 -10.64
C VAL A 53 -0.01 -18.02 -10.23
N GLU A 54 -0.18 -17.88 -8.93
CA GLU A 54 -1.28 -17.15 -8.29
C GLU A 54 -0.82 -15.82 -7.69
N THR A 55 0.45 -15.73 -7.28
CA THR A 55 1.05 -14.52 -6.73
C THR A 55 2.24 -14.10 -7.55
N LEU A 56 2.16 -12.91 -8.16
CA LEU A 56 3.24 -12.31 -8.93
C LEU A 56 3.73 -11.04 -8.25
N LYS A 57 5.05 -10.95 -8.06
CA LYS A 57 5.74 -9.71 -7.69
C LYS A 57 6.84 -9.41 -8.71
N ALA A 58 6.84 -8.24 -9.32
CA ALA A 58 7.82 -7.89 -10.35
C ALA A 58 8.13 -6.37 -10.39
N PRO A 59 9.41 -5.96 -10.42
CA PRO A 59 9.78 -4.65 -10.92
C PRO A 59 9.60 -4.65 -12.44
N LEU A 60 8.80 -3.74 -12.99
CA LEU A 60 8.52 -3.66 -14.42
C LEU A 60 9.38 -2.59 -15.09
N ALA A 61 9.83 -2.88 -16.31
CA ALA A 61 10.63 -1.94 -17.10
C ALA A 61 9.78 -0.95 -17.90
N SER A 62 8.52 -1.30 -18.19
CA SER A 62 7.62 -0.49 -19.02
C SER A 62 6.16 -0.91 -18.89
N VAL A 63 5.24 -0.11 -19.43
CA VAL A 63 3.82 -0.46 -19.62
C VAL A 63 3.62 -1.73 -20.46
N GLU A 64 4.46 -2.03 -21.45
CA GLU A 64 4.37 -3.27 -22.22
C GLU A 64 4.63 -4.50 -21.33
N ALA A 65 5.55 -4.38 -20.37
CA ALA A 65 5.78 -5.45 -19.40
C ALA A 65 4.56 -5.68 -18.50
N LEU A 66 3.86 -4.61 -18.10
CA LEU A 66 2.58 -4.70 -17.40
C LEU A 66 1.53 -5.42 -18.26
N ALA A 67 1.44 -5.09 -19.55
CA ALA A 67 0.49 -5.73 -20.47
C ALA A 67 0.70 -7.25 -20.54
N LYS A 68 1.97 -7.70 -20.54
CA LYS A 68 2.32 -9.13 -20.57
C LYS A 68 1.95 -9.90 -19.31
N ILE A 69 1.59 -9.24 -18.21
CA ILE A 69 1.02 -9.92 -17.04
C ILE A 69 -0.32 -10.58 -17.40
N SER A 70 -1.03 -10.10 -18.42
CA SER A 70 -2.27 -10.73 -18.91
C SER A 70 -2.10 -12.15 -19.48
N ASP A 71 -0.86 -12.57 -19.74
CA ASP A 71 -0.55 -13.93 -20.22
C ASP A 71 -0.65 -14.98 -19.08
N PHE A 72 -0.67 -14.56 -17.80
CA PHE A 72 -0.97 -15.45 -16.67
C PHE A 72 -2.48 -15.72 -16.58
N HIS A 73 -2.87 -16.87 -16.02
CA HIS A 73 -4.30 -17.27 -15.96
C HIS A 73 -4.88 -17.35 -14.54
N ASN A 74 -4.04 -17.54 -13.53
CA ASN A 74 -4.49 -17.88 -12.17
C ASN A 74 -4.16 -16.81 -11.12
N LEU A 75 -3.82 -15.58 -11.54
CA LEU A 75 -3.37 -14.54 -10.62
C LEU A 75 -4.48 -14.10 -9.65
N ARG A 76 -4.14 -14.16 -8.37
CA ARG A 76 -4.91 -13.67 -7.21
C ARG A 76 -4.21 -12.54 -6.48
N SER A 77 -2.89 -12.43 -6.58
CA SER A 77 -2.09 -11.34 -6.00
C SER A 77 -1.11 -10.80 -7.03
N LEU A 78 -1.20 -9.51 -7.33
CA LEU A 78 -0.33 -8.81 -8.27
C LEU A 78 0.36 -7.65 -7.55
N ASN A 79 1.69 -7.64 -7.52
CA ASN A 79 2.47 -6.51 -7.05
C ASN A 79 3.45 -6.07 -8.15
N ALA A 80 3.14 -4.97 -8.82
CA ALA A 80 3.97 -4.39 -9.87
C ALA A 80 4.53 -3.05 -9.42
N PHE A 81 5.82 -2.82 -9.65
CA PHE A 81 6.48 -1.57 -9.25
C PHE A 81 7.48 -1.12 -10.31
N TRP A 82 7.59 0.19 -10.50
CA TRP A 82 8.56 0.75 -11.44
C TRP A 82 9.82 1.21 -10.67
N PRO A 83 11.02 1.04 -11.25
CA PRO A 83 12.24 1.61 -10.68
C PRO A 83 12.15 3.15 -10.60
N GLU A 84 13.08 3.79 -9.89
CA GLU A 84 13.12 5.26 -9.82
C GLU A 84 13.32 5.86 -11.21
N GLY A 85 12.46 6.79 -11.60
CA GLY A 85 12.48 7.39 -12.92
C GLY A 85 11.15 8.00 -13.33
N ASP A 86 10.94 8.09 -14.64
CA ASP A 86 9.72 8.61 -15.25
C ASP A 86 8.52 7.73 -14.90
N ARG A 87 7.41 8.38 -14.50
CA ARG A 87 6.15 7.69 -14.22
C ARG A 87 5.38 7.54 -15.52
N GLU A 88 4.90 6.34 -15.77
CA GLU A 88 4.03 6.07 -16.91
C GLU A 88 2.56 6.10 -16.48
N ASP A 89 1.70 6.63 -17.35
CA ASP A 89 0.24 6.50 -17.20
C ASP A 89 -0.16 5.09 -17.61
N ILE A 90 -0.55 4.28 -16.63
CA ILE A 90 -0.90 2.88 -16.83
C ILE A 90 -2.40 2.67 -17.01
N SER A 91 -3.23 3.71 -17.06
CA SER A 91 -4.70 3.61 -16.93
C SER A 91 -5.34 2.62 -17.90
N LEU A 92 -5.02 2.72 -19.20
CA LEU A 92 -5.58 1.84 -20.24
C LEU A 92 -5.09 0.40 -20.09
N VAL A 93 -3.79 0.21 -19.86
CA VAL A 93 -3.19 -1.12 -19.78
C VAL A 93 -3.59 -1.83 -18.49
N LEU A 94 -3.62 -1.12 -17.36
CA LEU A 94 -4.09 -1.64 -16.08
C LEU A 94 -5.53 -2.15 -16.22
N LYS A 95 -6.42 -1.41 -16.86
CA LYS A 95 -7.79 -1.87 -17.13
C LYS A 95 -7.78 -3.22 -17.87
N ASN A 96 -7.05 -3.31 -18.98
CA ASN A 96 -6.99 -4.54 -19.79
C ASN A 96 -6.41 -5.72 -19.02
N VAL A 97 -5.42 -5.48 -18.16
CA VAL A 97 -4.83 -6.49 -17.28
C VAL A 97 -5.85 -6.95 -16.23
N LEU A 98 -6.53 -6.04 -15.54
CA LEU A 98 -7.52 -6.38 -14.52
C LEU A 98 -8.75 -7.11 -15.09
N GLU A 99 -9.13 -6.86 -16.34
CA GLU A 99 -10.19 -7.62 -17.03
C GLU A 99 -9.88 -9.13 -17.14
N LYS A 100 -8.61 -9.52 -17.07
CA LYS A 100 -8.20 -10.94 -17.06
C LYS A 100 -8.24 -11.58 -15.68
N PHE A 101 -8.33 -10.78 -14.61
CA PHE A 101 -8.20 -11.26 -13.23
C PHE A 101 -9.41 -10.85 -12.37
N PRO A 102 -10.62 -11.36 -12.68
CA PRO A 102 -11.82 -11.06 -11.88
C PRO A 102 -11.73 -11.60 -10.44
N ASP A 103 -10.87 -12.61 -10.21
CA ASP A 103 -10.62 -13.23 -8.92
C ASP A 103 -9.44 -12.60 -8.14
N LEU A 104 -8.91 -11.46 -8.59
CA LEU A 104 -7.81 -10.77 -7.92
C LEU A 104 -8.23 -10.32 -6.51
N GLU A 105 -7.44 -10.74 -5.52
CA GLU A 105 -7.64 -10.45 -4.11
C GLU A 105 -6.66 -9.38 -3.59
N GLU A 106 -5.49 -9.23 -4.20
CA GLU A 106 -4.47 -8.28 -3.78
C GLU A 106 -3.87 -7.55 -4.98
N LEU A 107 -3.81 -6.22 -4.88
CA LEU A 107 -3.21 -5.36 -5.88
C LEU A 107 -2.23 -4.39 -5.20
N GLY A 108 -0.95 -4.55 -5.54
CA GLY A 108 0.13 -3.64 -5.21
C GLY A 108 0.62 -2.94 -6.47
N LEU A 109 0.64 -1.62 -6.46
CA LEU A 109 1.22 -0.79 -7.52
C LEU A 109 2.17 0.21 -6.88
N ALA A 110 3.33 0.44 -7.50
CA ALA A 110 4.23 1.48 -7.04
C ALA A 110 4.82 2.33 -8.17
N ARG A 111 4.89 3.65 -7.95
CA ARG A 111 5.53 4.65 -8.82
C ARG A 111 4.95 4.72 -10.24
N CYS A 112 3.63 4.68 -10.34
CA CYS A 112 2.90 4.79 -11.61
C CYS A 112 1.75 5.79 -11.51
N ASP A 113 1.34 6.35 -12.66
CA ASP A 113 0.23 7.28 -12.75
C ASP A 113 -0.99 6.62 -13.41
N GLY A 114 -2.16 7.24 -13.33
CA GLY A 114 -3.37 6.74 -14.00
C GLY A 114 -4.09 5.60 -13.28
N VAL A 115 -3.87 5.43 -11.96
CA VAL A 115 -4.63 4.44 -11.17
C VAL A 115 -6.08 4.93 -11.01
N VAL A 116 -7.05 4.13 -11.47
CA VAL A 116 -8.48 4.48 -11.39
C VAL A 116 -9.21 3.51 -10.46
N LEU A 117 -9.57 3.96 -9.25
CA LEU A 117 -10.18 3.12 -8.22
C LEU A 117 -11.52 2.50 -8.66
N SER A 118 -12.36 3.22 -9.40
CA SER A 118 -13.62 2.66 -9.92
C SER A 118 -13.42 1.53 -10.92
N THR A 119 -12.29 1.51 -11.63
CA THR A 119 -11.95 0.39 -12.53
C THR A 119 -11.57 -0.84 -11.72
N ILE A 120 -10.77 -0.68 -10.65
CA ILE A 120 -10.39 -1.77 -9.75
C ILE A 120 -11.63 -2.35 -9.07
N GLU A 121 -12.53 -1.50 -8.56
CA GLU A 121 -13.78 -1.94 -7.92
C GLU A 121 -14.65 -2.77 -8.85
N LYS A 122 -14.85 -2.30 -10.09
CA LYS A 122 -15.71 -2.95 -11.08
C LYS A 122 -15.14 -4.27 -11.57
N LEU A 123 -13.83 -4.33 -11.82
CA LEU A 123 -13.20 -5.49 -12.46
C LEU A 123 -12.72 -6.53 -11.45
N CYS A 124 -12.38 -6.14 -10.22
CA CYS A 124 -11.85 -7.01 -9.18
C CYS A 124 -12.75 -6.98 -7.93
N PRO A 125 -13.99 -7.50 -8.02
CA PRO A 125 -14.95 -7.42 -6.91
C PRO A 125 -14.50 -8.17 -5.64
N LYS A 126 -13.53 -9.09 -5.76
CA LYS A 126 -12.97 -9.88 -4.66
C LYS A 126 -11.77 -9.23 -3.98
N ILE A 127 -11.37 -8.01 -4.37
CA ILE A 127 -10.19 -7.34 -3.84
C ILE A 127 -10.29 -7.13 -2.31
N LYS A 128 -9.25 -7.57 -1.60
CA LYS A 128 -9.10 -7.52 -0.15
C LYS A 128 -8.00 -6.56 0.28
N VAL A 129 -6.97 -6.39 -0.56
CA VAL A 129 -5.79 -5.59 -0.27
C VAL A 129 -5.50 -4.68 -1.45
N ILE A 130 -5.36 -3.38 -1.17
CA ILE A 130 -4.89 -2.38 -2.13
C ILE A 130 -3.67 -1.71 -1.51
N GLN A 131 -2.53 -1.77 -2.21
CA GLN A 131 -1.31 -1.05 -1.87
C GLN A 131 -0.93 -0.15 -3.05
N LEU A 132 -0.94 1.15 -2.84
CA LEU A 132 -0.57 2.14 -3.85
C LEU A 132 0.57 2.96 -3.28
N GLU A 133 1.78 2.74 -3.78
CA GLU A 133 2.98 3.40 -3.30
C GLU A 133 3.48 4.42 -4.33
N ASP A 134 3.52 5.68 -3.96
CA ASP A 134 3.89 6.80 -4.81
C ASP A 134 3.12 6.87 -6.15
N CYS A 135 1.87 6.41 -6.16
CA CYS A 135 1.01 6.43 -7.34
C CYS A 135 0.25 7.75 -7.47
N ALA A 136 -0.07 8.17 -8.70
CA ALA A 136 -1.11 9.18 -8.94
C ALA A 136 -2.47 8.51 -9.17
N VAL A 137 -3.36 8.68 -8.19
CA VAL A 137 -4.70 8.10 -8.22
C VAL A 137 -5.68 9.12 -8.77
N SER A 138 -6.26 8.80 -9.93
CA SER A 138 -7.39 9.54 -10.47
C SER A 138 -8.66 9.09 -9.77
N ALA A 139 -9.52 10.06 -9.44
CA ALA A 139 -10.82 9.77 -8.87
C ALA A 139 -11.62 8.82 -9.78
N GLY A 140 -11.48 8.96 -11.10
CA GLY A 140 -12.46 8.47 -12.06
C GLY A 140 -13.88 8.89 -11.70
N ASP A 141 -14.85 8.46 -12.48
CA ASP A 141 -16.24 8.47 -12.03
C ASP A 141 -16.40 7.39 -10.94
N LEU A 142 -16.00 7.66 -9.70
CA LEU A 142 -16.45 6.88 -8.53
C LEU A 142 -17.96 7.10 -8.40
N LYS A 143 -18.72 6.46 -9.29
CA LYS A 143 -20.18 6.39 -9.21
C LYS A 143 -20.48 5.51 -8.02
N LEU A 144 -21.37 6.02 -7.18
CA LEU A 144 -21.80 5.43 -5.92
C LEU A 144 -22.54 4.12 -6.19
N ASN A 145 -21.81 3.03 -6.44
CA ASN A 145 -22.34 1.71 -6.16
C ASN A 145 -22.66 1.66 -4.67
N VAL A 146 -23.74 0.97 -4.28
CA VAL A 146 -24.28 1.01 -2.91
C VAL A 146 -23.25 0.53 -1.88
N ARG A 147 -22.26 -0.29 -2.29
CA ARG A 147 -21.13 -0.76 -1.47
C ARG A 147 -19.91 -1.08 -2.34
N PRO A 148 -19.09 -0.09 -2.72
CA PRO A 148 -17.88 -0.37 -3.46
C PRO A 148 -16.90 -1.11 -2.54
N PHE A 149 -16.13 -2.04 -3.10
CA PHE A 149 -15.11 -2.81 -2.36
C PHE A 149 -15.64 -3.61 -1.15
N PRO A 150 -16.61 -4.53 -1.33
CA PRO A 150 -17.26 -5.24 -0.23
C PRO A 150 -16.33 -6.10 0.63
N HIS A 151 -15.13 -6.44 0.12
CA HIS A 151 -14.16 -7.31 0.77
C HIS A 151 -12.85 -6.60 1.17
N LEU A 152 -12.73 -5.30 0.91
CA LEU A 152 -11.49 -4.56 1.16
C LEU A 152 -11.24 -4.43 2.67
N ARG A 153 -10.15 -5.03 3.13
CA ARG A 153 -9.76 -5.06 4.55
C ARG A 153 -8.45 -4.33 4.81
N CYS A 154 -7.58 -4.18 3.81
CA CYS A 154 -6.28 -3.56 3.95
C CYS A 154 -6.10 -2.50 2.88
N LEU A 155 -5.77 -1.30 3.33
CA LEU A 155 -5.44 -0.16 2.48
C LEU A 155 -4.07 0.38 2.86
N GLU A 156 -3.21 0.53 1.86
CA GLU A 156 -1.94 1.22 1.99
C GLU A 156 -1.81 2.23 0.86
N ILE A 157 -1.65 3.51 1.23
CA ILE A 157 -1.54 4.60 0.27
C ILE A 157 -0.34 5.47 0.63
N SER A 158 0.54 5.64 -0.34
CA SER A 158 1.54 6.68 -0.44
C SER A 158 1.43 7.26 -1.85
N GLY A 159 1.46 8.58 -2.02
CA GLY A 159 1.38 9.20 -3.34
C GLY A 159 0.34 10.30 -3.46
N LYS A 160 -0.02 10.61 -4.70
CA LYS A 160 -0.87 11.76 -5.07
C LYS A 160 -2.30 11.27 -5.25
N MET A 161 -3.18 11.70 -4.35
CA MET A 161 -4.62 11.52 -4.47
C MET A 161 -5.29 12.83 -4.08
N SER A 162 -6.32 13.25 -4.82
CA SER A 162 -7.06 14.46 -4.44
C SER A 162 -7.75 14.25 -3.09
N VAL A 163 -7.82 15.30 -2.27
CA VAL A 163 -8.51 15.28 -0.97
C VAL A 163 -9.94 14.77 -1.11
N LYS A 164 -10.66 15.22 -2.15
CA LYS A 164 -12.02 14.79 -2.43
C LYS A 164 -12.10 13.28 -2.69
N THR A 165 -11.19 12.74 -3.49
CA THR A 165 -11.11 11.31 -3.79
C THR A 165 -10.84 10.49 -2.54
N LEU A 166 -9.85 10.90 -1.74
CA LEU A 166 -9.50 10.19 -0.51
C LEU A 166 -10.68 10.15 0.47
N ARG A 167 -11.33 11.29 0.72
CA ARG A 167 -12.47 11.37 1.65
C ARG A 167 -13.66 10.54 1.16
N LEU A 168 -13.94 10.57 -0.14
CA LEU A 168 -14.98 9.72 -0.74
C LEU A 168 -14.64 8.24 -0.56
N PHE A 169 -13.41 7.84 -0.87
CA PHE A 169 -12.95 6.46 -0.73
C PHE A 169 -13.00 5.97 0.72
N LEU A 170 -12.49 6.75 1.67
CA LEU A 170 -12.56 6.45 3.11
C LEU A 170 -14.01 6.30 3.58
N THR A 171 -14.88 7.20 3.15
CA THR A 171 -16.32 7.11 3.46
C THR A 171 -16.90 5.81 2.98
N LEU A 172 -16.60 5.41 1.75
CA LEU A 172 -17.19 4.22 1.14
C LEU A 172 -16.65 2.91 1.71
N THR A 173 -15.42 2.90 2.22
CA THR A 173 -14.72 1.68 2.67
C THR A 173 -14.67 1.51 4.20
N ARG A 174 -15.09 2.53 4.97
CA ARG A 174 -15.00 2.57 6.45
C ARG A 174 -15.56 1.33 7.19
N GLU A 175 -16.57 0.68 6.64
CA GLU A 175 -17.25 -0.48 7.26
C GLU A 175 -16.52 -1.81 7.00
N THR A 176 -15.53 -1.80 6.11
CA THR A 176 -14.80 -2.98 5.65
C THR A 176 -13.33 -2.97 6.06
N LEU A 177 -12.71 -1.77 6.11
CA LEU A 177 -11.30 -1.60 6.46
C LEU A 177 -10.97 -2.08 7.86
N ARG A 178 -9.91 -2.89 7.95
CA ARG A 178 -9.30 -3.38 9.19
C ARG A 178 -7.88 -2.88 9.41
N VAL A 179 -7.16 -2.64 8.32
CA VAL A 179 -5.79 -2.13 8.32
C VAL A 179 -5.75 -0.94 7.37
N ALA A 180 -5.26 0.19 7.87
CA ALA A 180 -5.01 1.39 7.06
C ALA A 180 -3.58 1.88 7.30
N ARG A 181 -2.84 2.11 6.22
CA ARG A 181 -1.48 2.67 6.25
C ARG A 181 -1.42 3.89 5.35
N PHE A 182 -1.03 5.02 5.93
CA PHE A 182 -0.84 6.27 5.22
C PHE A 182 0.63 6.64 5.26
N ASN A 183 1.33 6.47 4.14
CA ASN A 183 2.79 6.57 4.10
C ASN A 183 3.29 7.96 3.68
N SER A 184 2.43 8.98 3.70
CA SER A 184 2.83 10.37 3.47
C SER A 184 2.16 11.33 4.45
N PHE A 185 2.83 12.43 4.74
CA PHE A 185 2.31 13.48 5.62
C PHE A 185 0.92 13.97 5.17
N SER A 186 0.73 14.24 3.88
CA SER A 186 -0.56 14.71 3.35
C SER A 186 -1.70 13.72 3.57
N MET A 187 -1.44 12.42 3.39
CA MET A 187 -2.45 11.38 3.62
C MET A 187 -2.77 11.22 5.10
N CYS A 188 -1.74 11.26 5.97
CA CYS A 188 -1.92 11.25 7.42
C CYS A 188 -2.78 12.44 7.89
N PHE A 189 -2.42 13.65 7.43
CA PHE A 189 -3.16 14.89 7.71
C PHE A 189 -4.62 14.76 7.30
N GLU A 190 -4.90 14.39 6.05
CA GLU A 190 -6.28 14.30 5.55
C GLU A 190 -7.09 13.20 6.24
N PHE A 191 -6.49 12.06 6.57
CA PHE A 191 -7.16 11.01 7.33
C PHE A 191 -7.56 11.49 8.74
N LEU A 192 -6.66 12.18 9.44
CA LEU A 192 -6.94 12.70 10.78
C LEU A 192 -8.04 13.76 10.74
N HIS A 193 -7.99 14.69 9.78
CA HIS A 193 -9.04 15.69 9.60
C HIS A 193 -10.38 15.07 9.19
N TYR A 194 -10.37 14.01 8.38
CA TYR A 194 -11.56 13.21 8.08
C TYR A 194 -12.18 12.64 9.37
N CYS A 195 -11.36 12.05 10.24
CA CYS A 195 -11.81 11.51 11.52
C CYS A 195 -12.36 12.61 12.45
N VAL A 196 -11.74 13.79 12.47
CA VAL A 196 -12.26 14.94 13.25
C VAL A 196 -13.62 15.40 12.74
N GLN A 197 -13.77 15.52 11.42
CA GLN A 197 -14.96 16.07 10.79
C GLN A 197 -16.15 15.10 10.81
N TYR A 198 -15.90 13.82 10.56
CA TYR A 198 -16.96 12.84 10.32
C TYR A 198 -17.01 11.71 11.35
N GLY A 199 -15.99 11.57 12.20
CA GLY A 199 -15.80 10.39 13.05
C GLY A 199 -16.93 10.05 14.00
N ALA A 200 -17.69 11.06 14.46
CA ALA A 200 -18.85 10.84 15.32
C ALA A 200 -20.04 10.22 14.57
N VAL A 201 -20.17 10.47 13.26
CA VAL A 201 -21.29 10.02 12.42
C VAL A 201 -20.92 8.79 11.60
N LEU A 202 -19.67 8.73 11.14
CA LEU A 202 -19.15 7.72 10.22
C LEU A 202 -17.90 7.06 10.82
N PRO A 203 -18.04 6.30 11.93
CA PRO A 203 -16.89 5.64 12.55
C PRO A 203 -16.37 4.50 11.67
N PHE A 204 -15.07 4.25 11.77
CA PHE A 204 -14.43 3.05 11.25
C PHE A 204 -14.67 1.88 12.21
N SER A 205 -15.82 1.23 12.07
CA SER A 205 -16.29 0.20 13.00
C SER A 205 -15.46 -1.09 13.00
N ARG A 206 -14.55 -1.25 12.03
CA ARG A 206 -13.70 -2.44 11.88
C ARG A 206 -12.19 -2.13 11.84
N LEU A 207 -11.78 -0.87 11.88
CA LEU A 207 -10.37 -0.49 11.73
C LEU A 207 -9.58 -0.81 13.00
N GLU A 208 -8.84 -1.90 12.96
CA GLU A 208 -8.10 -2.46 14.09
C GLU A 208 -6.65 -1.95 14.13
N HIS A 209 -6.01 -1.80 12.96
CA HIS A 209 -4.61 -1.39 12.84
C HIS A 209 -4.49 -0.13 11.98
N LEU A 210 -3.81 0.88 12.52
CA LEU A 210 -3.55 2.14 11.84
C LEU A 210 -2.05 2.45 11.87
N THR A 211 -1.48 2.69 10.70
CA THR A 211 -0.11 3.19 10.55
C THR A 211 -0.15 4.59 9.95
N LEU A 212 0.45 5.55 10.65
CA LEU A 212 0.59 6.94 10.24
C LEU A 212 2.09 7.27 10.13
N TYR A 213 2.65 7.27 8.92
CA TYR A 213 4.03 7.69 8.68
C TYR A 213 4.14 9.22 8.73
N THR A 214 4.16 9.73 9.95
CA THR A 214 4.25 11.15 10.25
C THR A 214 5.03 11.31 11.56
N SER A 215 6.00 12.21 11.55
CA SER A 215 6.74 12.66 12.74
C SER A 215 6.26 14.03 13.22
N GLN A 216 5.26 14.61 12.54
CA GLN A 216 4.80 15.97 12.75
C GLN A 216 4.05 16.10 14.08
N THR A 217 4.23 17.26 14.71
CA THR A 217 3.54 17.67 15.93
C THR A 217 2.05 17.89 15.70
N LEU A 218 1.26 17.98 16.77
CA LEU A 218 -0.18 18.31 16.64
C LEU A 218 -0.39 19.69 16.01
N HIS A 219 0.49 20.65 16.32
CA HIS A 219 0.44 21.99 15.75
C HIS A 219 0.63 21.96 14.23
N GLU A 220 1.62 21.23 13.73
CA GLU A 220 1.88 21.06 12.29
C GLU A 220 0.75 20.30 11.59
N LEU A 221 0.12 19.33 12.27
CA LEU A 221 -1.08 18.65 11.80
C LEU A 221 -2.36 19.51 11.90
N GLN A 222 -2.25 20.74 12.45
CA GLN A 222 -3.38 21.63 12.72
C GLN A 222 -4.48 20.97 13.58
N LEU A 223 -4.07 20.10 14.49
CA LEU A 223 -4.92 19.39 15.43
C LEU A 223 -4.80 20.04 16.80
N GLN A 224 -5.95 20.23 17.45
CA GLN A 224 -6.02 20.62 18.85
C GLN A 224 -6.35 19.39 19.69
N HIS A 225 -5.90 19.36 20.94
CA HIS A 225 -6.17 18.26 21.88
C HIS A 225 -7.66 17.86 21.93
N GLY A 226 -8.57 18.85 21.97
CA GLY A 226 -10.01 18.59 21.96
C GLY A 226 -10.53 17.86 20.72
N LYS A 227 -9.89 18.06 19.55
CA LYS A 227 -10.25 17.40 18.30
C LYS A 227 -9.80 15.94 18.24
N LEU A 228 -8.74 15.57 18.97
CA LEU A 228 -8.27 14.18 19.01
C LEU A 228 -9.26 13.23 19.67
N HIS A 229 -10.13 13.73 20.56
CA HIS A 229 -11.25 12.93 21.06
C HIS A 229 -12.23 12.53 19.96
N SER A 230 -12.44 13.36 18.94
CA SER A 230 -13.22 12.98 17.75
C SER A 230 -12.53 11.89 16.95
N VAL A 231 -11.20 11.93 16.85
CA VAL A 231 -10.41 10.86 16.22
C VAL A 231 -10.61 9.53 16.97
N LEU A 232 -10.56 9.54 18.31
CA LEU A 232 -10.86 8.34 19.10
C LEU A 232 -12.27 7.81 18.88
N LYS A 233 -13.26 8.69 18.79
CA LYS A 233 -14.65 8.31 18.50
C LYS A 233 -14.78 7.68 17.10
N ALA A 234 -14.00 8.16 16.14
CA ALA A 234 -13.94 7.59 14.80
C ALA A 234 -13.34 6.17 14.76
N LEU A 235 -12.55 5.80 15.78
CA LEU A 235 -11.73 4.59 15.81
C LEU A 235 -12.07 3.68 17.01
N PRO A 236 -13.35 3.25 17.16
CA PRO A 236 -13.83 2.60 18.38
C PRO A 236 -13.20 1.23 18.66
N VAL A 237 -12.68 0.57 17.62
CA VAL A 237 -12.11 -0.80 17.70
C VAL A 237 -10.60 -0.82 17.44
N LEU A 238 -9.93 0.34 17.46
CA LEU A 238 -8.49 0.42 17.22
C LEU A 238 -7.71 -0.31 18.30
N ARG A 239 -6.84 -1.23 17.88
CA ARG A 239 -6.00 -2.08 18.73
C ARG A 239 -4.52 -1.83 18.54
N HIS A 240 -4.12 -1.31 17.40
CA HIS A 240 -2.73 -1.00 17.10
C HIS A 240 -2.60 0.36 16.41
N LEU A 241 -1.72 1.20 16.92
CA LEU A 241 -1.33 2.47 16.30
C LEU A 241 0.20 2.50 16.15
N GLU A 242 0.64 2.64 14.91
CA GLU A 242 2.04 2.81 14.54
C GLU A 242 2.25 4.23 14.03
N CYS A 243 3.11 5.01 14.69
CA CYS A 243 3.36 6.41 14.35
C CYS A 243 4.66 6.93 15.01
N ASP A 244 5.34 7.86 14.34
CA ASP A 244 6.54 8.53 14.85
C ASP A 244 6.23 9.92 15.48
N SER A 245 4.99 10.41 15.37
CA SER A 245 4.56 11.66 16.03
C SER A 245 4.45 11.46 17.54
N TYR A 246 5.38 12.06 18.27
CA TYR A 246 5.41 11.99 19.74
C TYR A 246 4.10 12.47 20.38
N ASP A 247 3.56 13.60 19.93
CA ASP A 247 2.35 14.18 20.51
C ASP A 247 1.11 13.27 20.32
N LEU A 248 0.95 12.69 19.12
CA LEU A 248 -0.13 11.74 18.87
C LEU A 248 0.00 10.54 19.80
N ARG A 249 1.21 9.97 19.92
CA ARG A 249 1.44 8.83 20.81
C ARG A 249 1.12 9.15 22.26
N VAL A 250 1.64 10.25 22.80
CA VAL A 250 1.38 10.66 24.20
C VAL A 250 -0.13 10.84 24.43
N PHE A 251 -0.86 11.39 23.47
CA PHE A 251 -2.31 11.46 23.55
C PHE A 251 -2.94 10.05 23.61
N PHE A 252 -2.65 9.18 22.65
CA PHE A 252 -3.24 7.83 22.62
C PHE A 252 -2.83 6.98 23.83
N GLU A 253 -1.60 7.15 24.32
CA GLU A 253 -1.10 6.53 25.54
C GLU A 253 -1.96 6.94 26.74
N ASN A 254 -2.14 8.25 26.98
CA ASN A 254 -2.91 8.75 28.12
C ASN A 254 -4.40 8.35 28.08
N TYR A 255 -5.01 8.24 26.90
CA TYR A 255 -6.46 8.03 26.78
C TYR A 255 -6.89 6.58 26.44
N CYS A 256 -6.00 5.75 25.88
CA CYS A 256 -6.33 4.39 25.44
C CYS A 256 -5.57 3.28 26.18
N VAL A 257 -4.29 3.48 26.51
CA VAL A 257 -3.45 2.45 27.13
C VAL A 257 -3.89 2.07 28.55
N PRO A 258 -4.33 3.00 29.43
CA PRO A 258 -4.88 2.64 30.74
C PRO A 258 -6.07 1.68 30.69
N ARG A 259 -6.70 1.53 29.51
CA ARG A 259 -7.84 0.63 29.30
C ARG A 259 -7.43 -0.72 28.70
N GLY A 260 -6.14 -0.96 28.47
CA GLY A 260 -5.60 -2.15 27.80
C GLY A 260 -6.10 -2.30 26.35
N ARG A 261 -6.54 -1.21 25.71
CA ARG A 261 -7.22 -1.26 24.42
C ARG A 261 -6.28 -1.11 23.22
N LEU A 262 -5.09 -0.54 23.40
CA LEU A 262 -4.25 -0.08 22.30
C LEU A 262 -2.77 -0.42 22.52
N CYS A 263 -2.16 -1.01 21.49
CA CYS A 263 -0.71 -1.20 21.38
C CYS A 263 -0.12 -0.07 20.52
N LEU A 264 1.01 0.50 20.97
CA LEU A 264 1.73 1.56 20.28
C LEU A 264 3.07 1.07 19.74
N SER A 265 3.39 1.41 18.51
CA SER A 265 4.66 1.09 17.83
C SER A 265 5.17 2.30 17.05
N TRP A 266 6.47 2.31 16.76
CA TRP A 266 7.11 3.32 15.92
C TRP A 266 7.12 2.83 14.47
N THR A 267 6.90 3.72 13.51
CA THR A 267 7.09 3.40 12.08
C THR A 267 8.57 3.31 11.74
N GLY A 268 9.39 4.15 12.37
CA GLY A 268 10.85 4.17 12.25
C GLY A 268 11.56 3.28 13.26
N CYS A 269 12.79 2.89 12.95
CA CYS A 269 13.69 2.30 13.93
C CYS A 269 14.17 3.38 14.91
N VAL A 270 13.59 3.43 16.11
CA VAL A 270 13.99 4.35 17.20
C VAL A 270 15.48 4.27 17.51
N VAL A 271 16.10 3.08 17.37
CA VAL A 271 17.53 2.87 17.60
C VAL A 271 18.38 3.62 16.56
N CYS A 272 17.88 3.79 15.33
CA CYS A 272 18.54 4.57 14.30
C CYS A 272 18.36 6.08 14.51
N GLU A 273 17.21 6.54 15.03
CA GLU A 273 16.95 7.96 15.29
C GLU A 273 17.66 8.49 16.55
N VAL A 274 17.68 7.72 17.65
CA VAL A 274 18.39 8.12 18.88
C VAL A 274 19.91 8.14 18.69
N ARG A 275 20.44 7.38 17.72
CA ARG A 275 21.88 7.30 17.43
C ARG A 275 22.48 8.50 16.71
N ASN A 276 21.76 9.59 16.40
CA ASN A 276 22.44 10.70 15.71
C ASN A 276 21.92 12.11 16.01
N PRO A 277 22.34 12.69 17.15
CA PRO A 277 22.98 14.01 17.08
C PRO A 277 24.41 14.05 17.64
N LYS A 278 24.77 13.13 18.56
CA LYS A 278 26.07 13.12 19.23
C LYS A 278 27.13 12.21 18.59
N LEU A 279 26.75 11.29 17.69
CA LEU A 279 27.69 10.44 16.95
C LEU A 279 28.22 11.13 15.67
N ALA A 280 27.46 12.05 15.06
CA ALA A 280 27.94 12.90 13.97
C ALA A 280 29.14 13.80 14.36
N SER A 281 29.27 14.16 15.64
CA SER A 281 30.43 14.92 16.13
C SER A 281 31.66 14.06 16.44
N ILE A 282 31.52 12.73 16.53
CA ILE A 282 32.61 11.80 16.88
C ILE A 282 33.17 11.10 15.63
N LEU A 283 32.42 11.08 14.52
CA LEU A 283 32.79 10.40 13.27
C LEU A 283 33.26 11.36 12.15
N LYS A 284 33.75 12.56 12.49
CA LYS A 284 34.55 13.33 11.52
C LYS A 284 35.98 12.75 11.50
N PRO A 285 36.56 12.50 10.31
CA PRO A 285 37.91 11.93 10.18
C PRO A 285 38.98 12.84 10.78
#